data_AF-A0A0L8I3J9-F1
#
_entry.id   AF-A0A0L8I3J9-F1
#
_cell.length_a   1.000
_cell.length_b   1.000
_cell.length_c   1.000
_cell.angle_alpha   90.00
_cell.angle_beta   90.00
_cell.angle_gamma   90.00
#
_symmetry.space_group_name_H-M   'P 1'
#
loop_
_entity.id
_entity.type
_entity.pdbx_description
1 polymer ?
#
loop_
_entity_poly.entity_id
_entity_poly.type
_entity_poly.pdbx_seq_one_letter_code
_entity_poly.pdbx_strand_id
1 'polypeptide(L)'
;LLQCSATLEFSNVKIHRCHGSNLYLLTPLRSVTIQKCRHTRIILGPVETTVHVEHCEFVTIIAPCYRIVINNSQLCTLYLLTPNQPVILNGNDSIRLSPFHTFYPKLEEHLLKVGLDANNNLWDQPICLGSDHREVAPVWELMKPQDFYTFNIPFEMEGATKV
;
A
#
# COMPACT_ATOMS: atom_id res chain seq x y z
N LEU A 1 -14.32 7.54 -7.26
CA LEU A 1 -14.11 8.60 -6.25
C LEU A 1 -14.94 8.24 -5.02
N LEU A 2 -14.33 7.61 -4.02
CA LEU A 2 -14.92 7.46 -2.69
C LEU A 2 -14.20 8.49 -1.82
N GLN A 3 -14.80 9.66 -1.71
CA GLN A 3 -14.25 10.79 -0.99
C GLN A 3 -14.43 10.57 0.52
N CYS A 4 -13.46 11.03 1.34
CA CYS A 4 -13.43 10.95 2.81
C CYS A 4 -14.82 10.86 3.46
N SER A 5 -15.27 9.63 3.72
CA SER A 5 -16.51 9.40 4.44
C SER A 5 -16.11 8.99 5.86
N ALA A 6 -16.57 9.75 6.85
CA ALA A 6 -16.44 9.37 8.26
C ALA A 6 -16.97 7.94 8.53
N THR A 7 -17.87 7.44 7.67
CA THR A 7 -18.37 6.06 7.71
C THR A 7 -17.29 4.99 7.55
N LEU A 8 -16.14 5.33 6.95
CA LEU A 8 -15.05 4.38 6.69
C LEU A 8 -13.95 4.42 7.76
N GLU A 9 -13.97 5.38 8.70
CA GLU A 9 -12.92 5.50 9.72
C GLU A 9 -12.87 4.22 10.59
N PHE A 10 -11.68 3.64 10.72
CA PHE A 10 -11.44 2.36 11.42
C PHE A 10 -12.30 1.17 10.95
N SER A 11 -12.81 1.23 9.71
CA SER A 11 -13.55 0.13 9.10
C SER A 11 -12.61 -0.93 8.51
N ASN A 12 -13.14 -2.14 8.32
CA ASN A 12 -12.50 -3.19 7.52
C ASN A 12 -12.99 -3.06 6.08
N VAL A 13 -12.09 -2.79 5.15
CA VAL A 13 -12.44 -2.54 3.75
C VAL A 13 -12.00 -3.70 2.86
N LYS A 14 -12.89 -4.15 1.98
CA LYS A 14 -12.57 -5.12 0.95
C LYS A 14 -12.71 -4.47 -0.44
N ILE A 15 -11.59 -4.37 -1.14
CA ILE A 15 -11.52 -3.95 -2.54
C ILE A 15 -11.42 -5.22 -3.38
N HIS A 16 -12.41 -5.47 -4.24
CA HIS A 16 -12.51 -6.75 -4.93
C HIS A 16 -12.94 -6.55 -6.38
N ARG A 17 -12.22 -7.20 -7.31
CA ARG A 17 -12.51 -7.18 -8.76
C ARG A 17 -12.59 -5.77 -9.36
N CYS A 18 -11.71 -4.88 -8.91
CA CYS A 18 -11.56 -3.56 -9.52
C CYS A 18 -10.62 -3.64 -10.72
N HIS A 19 -11.04 -3.08 -11.85
CA HIS A 19 -10.31 -3.11 -13.09
C HIS A 19 -10.21 -1.69 -13.68
N GLY A 20 -9.02 -1.27 -14.10
CA GLY A 20 -8.83 0.03 -14.79
C GLY A 20 -9.18 1.25 -13.93
N SER A 21 -9.10 1.14 -12.60
CA SER A 21 -9.62 2.15 -11.67
C SER A 21 -8.51 2.86 -10.87
N ASN A 22 -8.76 4.09 -10.46
CA ASN A 22 -7.99 4.77 -9.43
C ASN A 22 -8.88 4.93 -8.19
N LEU A 23 -8.48 4.28 -7.08
CA LEU A 23 -9.20 4.28 -5.82
C LEU A 23 -8.43 5.06 -4.77
N TYR A 24 -9.12 5.95 -4.06
CA TYR A 24 -8.55 6.78 -3.01
C TYR A 24 -9.39 6.58 -1.76
N LEU A 25 -8.79 6.09 -0.68
CA LEU A 25 -9.42 5.89 0.63
C LEU A 25 -8.59 6.62 1.68
N LEU A 26 -8.61 7.95 1.64
CA LEU A 26 -7.73 8.82 2.42
C LEU A 26 -8.28 9.09 3.83
N THR A 27 -8.46 8.02 4.60
CA THR A 27 -8.97 8.00 5.98
C THR A 27 -8.23 6.92 6.77
N PRO A 28 -8.15 6.99 8.11
CA PRO A 28 -7.67 5.85 8.91
C PRO A 28 -8.55 4.62 8.68
N LEU A 29 -7.95 3.47 8.41
CA LEU A 29 -8.63 2.20 8.18
C LEU A 29 -8.15 1.17 9.19
N ARG A 30 -9.02 0.23 9.58
CA ARG A 30 -8.61 -0.87 10.47
C ARG A 30 -7.82 -1.92 9.71
N SER A 31 -8.39 -2.43 8.61
CA SER A 31 -7.75 -3.41 7.74
C SER A 31 -8.23 -3.23 6.31
N VAL A 32 -7.39 -3.64 5.34
CA VAL A 32 -7.75 -3.61 3.92
C VAL A 32 -7.40 -4.93 3.26
N THR A 33 -8.36 -5.52 2.56
CA THR A 33 -8.13 -6.68 1.69
C THR A 33 -8.33 -6.27 0.24
N ILE A 34 -7.32 -6.47 -0.60
CA ILE A 34 -7.31 -6.15 -2.03
C ILE A 34 -7.23 -7.48 -2.79
N GLN A 35 -8.30 -7.82 -3.50
CA GLN A 35 -8.43 -9.11 -4.16
C GLN A 35 -8.85 -8.99 -5.62
N LYS A 36 -8.20 -9.78 -6.50
CA LYS A 36 -8.64 -9.94 -7.90
C LYS A 36 -8.68 -8.62 -8.67
N CYS A 37 -7.86 -7.65 -8.30
CA CYS A 37 -7.80 -6.34 -8.96
C CYS A 37 -6.79 -6.35 -10.10
N ARG A 38 -7.06 -5.60 -11.18
CA ARG A 38 -6.13 -5.48 -12.31
C ARG A 38 -6.01 -4.08 -12.86
N HIS A 39 -4.84 -3.68 -13.34
CA HIS A 39 -4.62 -2.35 -13.95
C HIS A 39 -5.20 -1.21 -13.09
N THR A 40 -4.98 -1.27 -11.78
CA THR A 40 -5.66 -0.41 -10.80
C THR A 40 -4.63 0.22 -9.88
N ARG A 41 -4.82 1.50 -9.56
CA ARG A 41 -4.04 2.20 -8.52
C ARG A 41 -4.91 2.40 -7.29
N ILE A 42 -4.40 2.03 -6.13
CA ILE A 42 -5.10 2.07 -4.85
C ILE A 42 -4.28 2.89 -3.87
N ILE A 43 -4.83 4.01 -3.42
CA ILE A 43 -4.21 4.91 -2.47
C ILE A 43 -5.00 4.84 -1.17
N LEU A 44 -4.32 4.45 -0.10
CA LEU A 44 -4.90 4.27 1.22
C LEU A 44 -4.36 5.33 2.18
N GLY A 45 -5.21 5.79 3.09
CA GLY A 45 -4.76 6.35 4.35
C GLY A 45 -4.15 5.27 5.25
N PRO A 46 -3.61 5.66 6.42
CA PRO A 46 -3.00 4.76 7.39
C PRO A 46 -3.90 3.57 7.76
N VAL A 47 -3.32 2.36 7.70
CA VAL A 47 -3.99 1.10 8.02
C VAL A 47 -3.45 0.52 9.32
N GLU A 48 -4.32 0.39 10.33
CA GLU A 48 -3.99 0.00 11.71
C GLU A 48 -3.45 -1.42 11.84
N THR A 49 -3.95 -2.35 11.05
CA THR A 49 -3.57 -3.76 11.22
C THR A 49 -2.79 -4.28 10.03
N THR A 50 -3.49 -4.62 8.94
CA THR A 50 -2.90 -5.30 7.79
C THR A 50 -3.53 -4.82 6.49
N VAL A 51 -2.68 -4.65 5.48
CA VAL A 51 -3.07 -4.65 4.07
C VAL A 51 -2.78 -6.03 3.49
N HIS A 52 -3.81 -6.74 3.06
CA HIS A 52 -3.68 -8.07 2.44
C HIS A 52 -3.94 -7.96 0.94
N VAL A 53 -3.01 -8.43 0.12
CA VAL A 53 -3.03 -8.30 -1.34
C VAL A 53 -2.98 -9.68 -1.97
N GLU A 54 -4.00 -10.03 -2.74
CA GLU A 54 -4.14 -11.39 -3.26
C GLU A 54 -4.72 -11.41 -4.68
N HIS A 55 -4.18 -12.26 -5.55
CA HIS A 55 -4.67 -12.44 -6.92
C HIS A 55 -4.72 -11.14 -7.74
N CYS A 56 -3.75 -10.24 -7.55
CA CYS A 56 -3.70 -8.94 -8.21
C CYS A 56 -2.67 -8.90 -9.34
N GLU A 57 -2.92 -8.09 -10.36
CA GLU A 57 -2.05 -8.02 -11.55
C GLU A 57 -1.97 -6.59 -12.10
N PHE A 58 -0.77 -6.06 -12.33
CA PHE A 58 -0.59 -4.64 -12.73
C PHE A 58 -1.29 -3.68 -11.75
N VAL A 59 -1.07 -3.88 -10.45
CA VAL A 59 -1.67 -3.05 -9.40
C VAL A 59 -0.61 -2.21 -8.70
N THR A 60 -0.89 -0.93 -8.54
CA THR A 60 -0.09 -0.04 -7.71
C THR A 60 -0.81 0.21 -6.39
N ILE A 61 -0.13 -0.01 -5.26
CA ILE A 61 -0.67 0.20 -3.92
C ILE A 61 0.21 1.22 -3.21
N ILE A 62 -0.40 2.29 -2.72
CA ILE A 62 0.25 3.33 -1.92
C ILE A 62 -0.39 3.30 -0.54
N ALA A 63 0.34 2.83 0.48
CA ALA A 63 -0.25 2.56 1.79
C ALA A 63 0.75 2.73 2.94
N PRO A 64 0.45 3.60 3.92
CA PRO A 64 0.98 3.48 5.27
C PRO A 64 0.23 2.36 5.99
N CYS A 65 0.93 1.39 6.57
CA CYS A 65 0.29 0.28 7.26
C CYS A 65 1.21 -0.37 8.29
N TYR A 66 0.65 -1.00 9.33
CA TYR A 66 1.46 -1.79 10.25
C TYR A 66 2.04 -3.05 9.62
N ARG A 67 1.25 -3.76 8.81
CA ARG A 67 1.68 -4.97 8.13
C ARG A 67 1.15 -4.98 6.71
N ILE A 68 1.93 -5.55 5.81
CA ILE A 68 1.47 -5.89 4.47
C ILE A 68 1.85 -7.32 4.15
N VAL A 69 0.89 -8.04 3.57
CA VAL A 69 1.05 -9.43 3.14
C VAL A 69 0.57 -9.52 1.70
N ILE A 70 1.40 -10.07 0.81
CA ILE A 70 1.08 -10.25 -0.61
C ILE A 70 1.27 -11.68 -1.07
N ASN A 71 0.28 -12.24 -1.78
CA ASN A 71 0.33 -13.58 -2.37
C ASN A 71 -0.33 -13.61 -3.75
N ASN A 72 0.06 -14.60 -4.56
CA ASN A 72 -0.57 -14.90 -5.85
C ASN A 72 -0.73 -13.68 -6.78
N SER A 73 0.21 -12.73 -6.76
CA SER A 73 0.09 -11.45 -7.46
C SER A 73 1.29 -11.17 -8.36
N GLN A 74 1.07 -10.50 -9.49
CA GLN A 74 2.13 -10.24 -10.46
C GLN A 74 2.20 -8.79 -10.91
N LEU A 75 3.40 -8.29 -11.17
CA LEU A 75 3.61 -6.93 -11.72
C LEU A 75 2.98 -5.85 -10.82
N CYS A 76 3.08 -6.04 -9.51
CA CYS A 76 2.55 -5.10 -8.53
C CYS A 76 3.64 -4.17 -8.03
N THR A 77 3.30 -2.91 -7.77
CA THR A 77 4.20 -1.93 -7.14
C THR A 77 3.62 -1.49 -5.81
N LEU A 78 4.40 -1.61 -4.74
CA LEU A 78 4.01 -1.29 -3.37
C LEU A 78 4.85 -0.10 -2.88
N TYR A 79 4.19 1.02 -2.60
CA TYR A 79 4.77 2.20 -1.98
C TYR A 79 4.37 2.23 -0.50
N LEU A 80 5.32 1.95 0.38
CA LEU A 80 5.03 1.55 1.76
C LEU A 80 5.69 2.44 2.81
N LEU A 81 4.93 2.69 3.86
CA LEU A 81 5.43 3.13 5.16
C LEU A 81 4.98 2.08 6.18
N THR A 82 5.91 1.28 6.68
CA THR A 82 5.57 0.15 7.57
C THR A 82 6.67 -0.08 8.60
N PRO A 83 6.35 -0.18 9.90
CA PRO A 83 7.33 -0.52 10.93
C PRO A 83 7.69 -2.02 10.94
N ASN A 84 7.01 -2.85 10.14
CA ASN A 84 7.27 -4.28 10.01
C ASN A 84 7.71 -4.63 8.59
N GLN A 85 8.52 -5.68 8.48
CA GLN A 85 8.96 -6.26 7.22
C GLN A 85 7.78 -6.71 6.35
N PRO A 86 7.66 -6.28 5.07
CA PRO A 86 6.65 -6.76 4.14
C PRO A 86 6.74 -8.28 3.97
N VAL A 87 5.60 -8.98 4.02
CA VAL A 87 5.57 -10.44 3.87
C VAL A 87 5.15 -10.80 2.46
N ILE A 88 6.03 -11.46 1.72
CA ILE A 88 5.80 -11.94 0.36
C ILE A 88 5.62 -13.46 0.44
N LEU A 89 4.41 -13.95 0.17
CA LEU A 89 4.09 -15.37 0.18
C LEU A 89 4.27 -16.00 -1.23
N ASN A 90 3.79 -17.23 -1.41
CA ASN A 90 3.86 -17.93 -2.68
C ASN A 90 3.00 -17.28 -3.81
N GLY A 91 3.35 -17.61 -5.05
CA GLY A 91 2.62 -17.29 -6.27
C GLY A 91 2.83 -15.86 -6.76
N ASN A 92 3.85 -15.17 -6.26
CA ASN A 92 4.16 -13.81 -6.67
C ASN A 92 5.18 -13.77 -7.81
N ASP A 93 5.10 -12.73 -8.64
CA ASP A 93 6.10 -12.44 -9.66
C ASP A 93 6.25 -10.92 -9.85
N SER A 94 7.48 -10.44 -10.02
CA SER A 94 7.77 -9.05 -10.35
C SER A 94 7.12 -8.03 -9.39
N ILE A 95 7.30 -8.23 -8.08
CA ILE A 95 6.84 -7.30 -7.03
C ILE A 95 7.87 -6.20 -6.82
N ARG A 96 7.50 -4.94 -7.06
CA ARG A 96 8.36 -3.80 -6.82
C ARG A 96 8.05 -3.13 -5.48
N LEU A 97 9.05 -2.96 -4.63
CA LEU A 97 8.94 -2.24 -3.35
C LEU A 97 9.55 -0.85 -3.45
N SER A 98 8.93 0.13 -2.82
CA SER A 98 9.35 1.53 -2.81
C SER A 98 8.96 2.18 -1.49
N PRO A 99 9.69 3.21 -1.01
CA PRO A 99 9.21 3.97 0.13
C PRO A 99 7.91 4.69 -0.22
N PHE A 100 7.08 4.94 0.78
CA PHE A 100 5.89 5.78 0.66
C PHE A 100 6.25 7.18 0.13
N HIS A 101 5.44 7.69 -0.82
CA HIS A 101 5.85 8.82 -1.67
C HIS A 101 4.75 9.84 -1.95
N THR A 102 3.70 9.86 -1.13
CA THR A 102 2.55 10.75 -1.31
C THR A 102 2.30 11.53 -0.03
N PHE A 103 1.74 12.72 -0.16
CA PHE A 103 1.26 13.52 0.97
C PHE A 103 -0.17 13.95 0.71
N TYR A 104 -0.96 14.09 1.78
CA TYR A 104 -2.27 14.70 1.72
C TYR A 104 -2.55 15.49 3.01
N PRO A 105 -3.45 16.48 2.99
CA PRO A 105 -3.57 17.48 4.07
C PRO A 105 -3.86 16.94 5.49
N LYS A 106 -4.39 15.72 5.62
CA LYS A 106 -4.68 15.08 6.92
C LYS A 106 -3.75 13.91 7.25
N LEU A 107 -2.67 13.70 6.48
CA LEU A 107 -1.84 12.51 6.61
C LEU A 107 -1.22 12.39 8.00
N GLU A 108 -0.66 13.47 8.53
CA GLU A 108 -0.01 13.46 9.85
C GLU A 108 -1.02 13.13 10.97
N GLU A 109 -2.18 13.79 10.97
CA GLU A 109 -3.27 13.48 11.89
C GLU A 109 -3.70 12.01 11.80
N HIS A 110 -3.83 11.48 10.57
CA HIS A 110 -4.26 10.10 10.36
C HIS A 110 -3.18 9.09 10.80
N LEU A 111 -1.89 9.40 10.63
CA LEU A 111 -0.79 8.56 11.09
C LEU A 111 -0.78 8.48 12.63
N LEU A 112 -0.94 9.64 13.29
CA LEU A 112 -1.04 9.73 14.75
C LEU A 112 -2.24 8.96 15.29
N LYS A 113 -3.41 9.07 14.65
CA LYS A 113 -4.63 8.32 15.03
C LYS A 113 -4.43 6.80 15.02
N VAL A 114 -3.61 6.30 14.10
CA VAL A 114 -3.32 4.87 13.96
C VAL A 114 -2.10 4.45 14.80
N GLY A 115 -1.28 5.39 15.24
CA GLY A 115 -0.04 5.11 15.99
C GLY A 115 1.16 4.75 15.10
N LEU A 116 1.13 5.09 13.81
CA LEU A 116 2.26 4.86 12.90
C LEU A 116 3.27 6.01 12.97
N ASP A 117 4.53 5.68 13.27
CA ASP A 117 5.65 6.61 13.24
C ASP A 117 6.38 6.54 11.90
N ALA A 118 6.50 7.68 11.22
CA ALA A 118 7.20 7.80 9.94
C ALA A 118 8.70 7.43 10.02
N ASN A 119 9.31 7.53 11.21
CA ASN A 119 10.73 7.24 11.41
C ASN A 119 11.03 5.73 11.48
N ASN A 120 10.03 4.90 11.76
CA ASN A 120 10.19 3.45 11.81
C ASN A 120 9.66 2.82 10.53
N ASN A 121 10.55 2.56 9.57
CA ASN A 121 10.16 2.12 8.24
C ASN A 121 11.08 1.00 7.71
N LEU A 122 10.52 -0.21 7.57
CA LEU A 122 11.16 -1.44 7.10
C LEU A 122 10.64 -1.87 5.72
N TRP A 123 10.11 -0.93 4.92
CA TRP A 123 9.53 -1.19 3.60
C TRP A 123 10.45 -1.92 2.62
N ASP A 124 11.78 -1.81 2.78
CA ASP A 124 12.83 -2.36 1.91
C ASP A 124 13.40 -3.70 2.40
N GLN A 125 12.88 -4.23 3.50
CA GLN A 125 13.32 -5.48 4.11
C GLN A 125 12.21 -6.53 4.05
N PRO A 126 11.83 -7.04 2.87
CA PRO A 126 10.77 -8.05 2.78
C PRO A 126 11.25 -9.42 3.27
N ILE A 127 10.33 -10.17 3.87
CA ILE A 127 10.51 -11.59 4.17
C ILE A 127 9.72 -12.38 3.13
N CYS A 128 10.41 -13.26 2.40
CA CYS A 128 9.77 -14.20 1.49
C CYS A 128 9.49 -15.52 2.21
N LEU A 129 8.23 -15.96 2.21
CA LEU A 129 7.78 -17.21 2.81
C LEU A 129 7.10 -18.06 1.74
N GLY A 130 7.85 -19.00 1.15
CA GLY A 130 7.34 -19.80 0.05
C GLY A 130 8.41 -20.66 -0.60
N SER A 131 8.00 -21.74 -1.26
CA SER A 131 8.91 -22.65 -1.98
C SER A 131 9.27 -22.14 -3.38
N ASP A 132 8.56 -21.12 -3.86
CA ASP A 132 8.82 -20.42 -5.11
C ASP A 132 9.93 -19.36 -5.00
N HIS A 133 10.25 -18.94 -3.77
CA HIS A 133 11.36 -18.03 -3.53
C HIS A 133 12.71 -18.70 -3.85
N ARG A 134 13.48 -18.06 -4.72
CA ARG A 134 14.86 -18.43 -5.04
C ARG A 134 15.75 -17.23 -4.82
N GLU A 135 16.75 -17.33 -3.94
CA GLU A 135 17.67 -16.21 -3.66
C GLU A 135 18.36 -15.66 -4.92
N VAL A 136 18.61 -16.53 -5.91
CA VAL A 136 19.27 -16.18 -7.19
C VAL A 136 18.36 -15.35 -8.11
N ALA A 137 17.04 -15.46 -7.95
CA ALA A 137 16.04 -14.77 -8.76
C ALA A 137 14.82 -14.47 -7.88
N PRO A 138 14.92 -13.47 -6.99
CA PRO A 138 13.83 -13.11 -6.11
C PRO A 138 12.63 -12.63 -6.92
N VAL A 139 11.42 -12.94 -6.44
CA VAL A 139 10.15 -12.49 -7.04
C VAL A 139 9.88 -11.00 -6.83
N TRP A 140 10.83 -10.27 -6.24
CA TRP A 140 10.71 -8.87 -5.90
C TRP A 140 12.00 -8.10 -6.19
N GLU A 141 11.85 -6.79 -6.34
CA GLU A 141 12.95 -5.84 -6.52
C GLU A 141 12.65 -4.51 -5.81
N LEU A 142 13.69 -3.75 -5.48
CA LEU A 142 13.54 -2.37 -5.02
C LEU A 142 13.40 -1.43 -6.22
N MET A 143 12.53 -0.42 -6.08
CA MET A 143 12.45 0.68 -7.03
C MET A 143 13.78 1.44 -7.08
N LYS A 144 14.29 1.67 -8.30
CA LYS A 144 15.48 2.48 -8.49
C LYS A 144 15.17 3.95 -8.19
N PRO A 145 16.10 4.72 -7.60
CA PRO A 145 15.89 6.14 -7.33
C PRO A 145 15.51 6.97 -8.57
N GLN A 146 15.95 6.57 -9.76
CA GLN A 146 15.66 7.24 -11.03
C GLN A 146 14.19 7.09 -11.45
N ASP A 147 13.53 6.03 -11.00
CA ASP A 147 12.13 5.73 -11.28
C ASP A 147 11.20 6.24 -10.15
N PHE A 148 11.79 6.83 -9.09
CA PHE A 148 11.08 7.29 -7.91
C PHE A 148 10.61 8.74 -8.07
N TYR A 149 9.32 8.90 -8.26
CA TYR A 149 8.65 10.21 -8.31
C TYR A 149 7.60 10.29 -7.21
N THR A 150 7.43 11.48 -6.65
CA THR A 150 6.35 11.75 -5.71
C THR A 150 4.99 11.63 -6.41
N PHE A 151 4.02 11.08 -5.71
CA PHE A 151 2.65 11.01 -6.19
C PHE A 151 1.82 12.12 -5.58
N ASN A 152 1.17 12.92 -6.43
CA ASN A 152 0.27 14.00 -6.02
C ASN A 152 -1.18 13.51 -6.02
N ILE A 153 -1.89 13.78 -4.93
CA ILE A 153 -3.33 13.52 -4.86
C ILE A 153 -4.05 14.49 -5.81
N PRO A 154 -4.86 14.01 -6.76
CA PRO A 154 -5.39 14.83 -7.85
C PRO A 154 -6.68 15.60 -7.48
N PHE A 155 -6.91 15.89 -6.20
CA PHE A 155 -8.08 16.63 -5.73
C PHE A 155 -7.80 17.35 -4.42
N GLU A 156 -8.54 18.43 -4.18
CA GLU A 156 -8.42 19.24 -2.98
C GLU A 156 -9.03 18.55 -1.75
N MET A 157 -8.40 18.79 -0.59
CA MET A 157 -8.83 18.31 0.71
C MET A 157 -8.48 19.34 1.77
N GLU A 158 -9.33 19.53 2.78
CA GLU A 158 -8.98 20.35 3.95
C GLU A 158 -8.05 19.59 4.91
N GLY A 159 -7.04 20.26 5.46
CA GLY A 159 -6.15 19.71 6.47
C GLY A 159 -4.93 20.59 6.74
N ALA A 160 -4.16 20.25 7.77
CA ALA A 160 -3.02 21.05 8.25
C ALA A 160 -1.69 20.71 7.56
N THR A 161 -1.54 19.50 7.02
CA THR A 161 -0.33 19.08 6.30
C THR A 161 -0.24 19.85 4.98
N LYS A 162 0.85 20.62 4.81
CA LYS A 162 1.13 21.31 3.56
C LYS A 162 1.80 20.32 2.59
N VAL A 163 1.29 20.27 1.36
CA VAL A 163 1.85 19.52 0.24
C VAL A 163 3.17 20.15 -0.18
#